data_AF-I1SRF7-F1
#
_entry.id   AF-I1SRF7-F1
#
_cell.length_a   1.000
_cell.length_b   1.000
_cell.length_c   1.000
_cell.angle_alpha   90.00
_cell.angle_beta   90.00
_cell.angle_gamma   90.00
#
_symmetry.space_group_name_H-M   'P 1'
#
loop_
_entity.id
_entity.type
_entity.pdbx_description
1 polymer ?
#
loop_
_entity_poly.entity_id
_entity_poly.type
_entity_poly.pdbx_seq_one_letter_code
_entity_poly.pdbx_strand_id
1 'polypeptide(L)'
;MFDGMFIPKARPEVNWKHETASLDMFDHLVESNDLKVVMEEYGLVLPEDLDFIKEQIAGPQNTQNQGQKWPYKGRPEDKSFLYEIVANKRNGIDVDKWDYFARDCYHLGIQNNFDYERFLKFARVCEVDGQKHICTRDKEVG
;
A
#
# COMPACT_ATOMS: atom_id res chain seq x y z
N MET A 1 17.15 -7.92 -3.66
CA MET A 1 18.22 -8.96 -3.80
C MET A 1 17.62 -10.36 -3.79
N PHE A 2 16.89 -10.71 -2.74
CA PHE A 2 16.34 -12.06 -2.62
C PHE A 2 15.25 -12.35 -3.67
N ASP A 3 14.23 -11.50 -3.77
CA ASP A 3 13.14 -11.59 -4.76
C ASP A 3 13.60 -11.26 -6.19
N GLY A 4 14.42 -10.21 -6.36
CA GLY A 4 14.82 -9.73 -7.68
C GLY A 4 15.98 -10.48 -8.32
N MET A 5 16.74 -11.29 -7.57
CA MET A 5 17.92 -11.99 -8.11
C MET A 5 18.00 -13.44 -7.68
N PHE A 6 17.84 -13.75 -6.39
CA PHE A 6 18.04 -15.10 -5.89
C PHE A 6 16.91 -16.04 -6.31
N ILE A 7 15.65 -15.70 -6.00
CA ILE A 7 14.50 -16.56 -6.32
C ILE A 7 14.36 -16.84 -7.83
N PRO A 8 14.49 -15.85 -8.73
CA PRO A 8 14.45 -16.11 -10.17
C PRO A 8 15.54 -17.07 -10.65
N LYS A 9 16.69 -17.13 -9.96
CA LYS A 9 17.78 -18.05 -10.27
C LYS A 9 17.60 -19.43 -9.63
N ALA A 10 17.13 -19.48 -8.39
CA ALA A 10 17.02 -20.71 -7.60
C ALA A 10 15.73 -21.49 -7.91
N ARG A 11 14.64 -20.78 -8.18
CA ARG A 11 13.30 -21.31 -8.47
C ARG A 11 12.66 -20.54 -9.64
N PRO A 12 13.17 -20.70 -10.87
CA PRO A 12 12.70 -19.95 -12.04
C PRO A 12 11.21 -20.19 -12.39
N GLU A 13 10.64 -21.31 -11.94
CA GLU A 13 9.24 -21.67 -12.13
C GLU A 13 8.27 -20.91 -11.20
N VAL A 14 8.79 -20.26 -10.16
CA VAL A 14 7.96 -19.54 -9.18
C VAL A 14 8.05 -18.04 -9.42
N ASN A 15 6.92 -17.43 -9.79
CA ASN A 15 6.77 -15.99 -9.78
C ASN A 15 6.48 -15.50 -8.35
N TRP A 16 7.54 -15.29 -7.57
CA TRP A 16 7.45 -14.83 -6.19
C TRP A 16 7.81 -13.35 -6.09
N LYS A 17 7.01 -12.60 -5.34
CA LYS A 17 7.26 -11.19 -5.03
C LYS A 17 7.25 -11.00 -3.53
N HIS A 18 8.00 -10.01 -3.05
CA HIS A 18 8.04 -9.69 -1.63
C HIS A 18 6.65 -9.28 -1.11
N GLU A 19 5.78 -8.68 -1.92
CA GLU A 19 4.41 -8.37 -1.50
C GLU A 19 3.58 -9.62 -1.19
N THR A 20 3.71 -10.70 -1.97
CA THR A 20 3.03 -11.98 -1.67
C THR A 20 3.48 -12.54 -0.33
N ALA A 21 4.78 -12.51 -0.06
CA ALA A 21 5.30 -12.93 1.23
C ALA A 21 4.85 -12.04 2.39
N SER A 22 4.68 -10.73 2.16
CA SER A 22 4.12 -9.82 3.17
C SER A 22 2.68 -10.21 3.54
N LEU A 23 1.86 -10.67 2.58
CA LEU A 23 0.51 -11.15 2.88
C LEU A 23 0.54 -12.43 3.73
N ASP A 24 1.34 -13.41 3.29
CA ASP A 24 1.47 -14.70 4.00
C ASP A 24 1.99 -14.49 5.43
N MET A 25 2.95 -13.59 5.59
CA MET A 25 3.53 -13.26 6.90
C MET A 25 2.54 -12.47 7.76
N PHE A 26 1.75 -11.56 7.18
CA PHE A 26 0.70 -10.85 7.90
C PHE A 26 -0.37 -11.81 8.43
N ASP A 27 -0.83 -12.75 7.60
CA ASP A 27 -1.77 -13.80 8.03
C ASP A 27 -1.19 -14.63 9.16
N HIS A 28 0.05 -15.10 8.99
CA HIS A 28 0.73 -15.86 10.02
C HIS A 28 0.88 -15.08 11.35
N LEU A 29 1.22 -13.79 11.27
CA LEU A 29 1.37 -12.92 12.43
C LEU A 29 0.04 -12.73 13.17
N VAL A 30 -1.05 -12.49 12.45
CA VAL A 30 -2.38 -12.30 13.05
C VAL A 30 -2.87 -13.59 13.70
N GLU A 31 -2.68 -14.74 13.04
CA GLU A 31 -3.19 -16.03 13.52
C GLU A 31 -2.34 -16.60 14.65
N SER A 32 -1.02 -16.53 14.56
CA SER A 32 -0.13 -17.14 15.57
C SER A 32 -0.11 -16.39 16.89
N ASN A 33 -0.61 -15.15 16.91
CA ASN A 33 -0.63 -14.30 18.10
C ASN A 33 -2.06 -13.93 18.53
N ASP A 34 -3.08 -14.60 17.99
CA ASP A 34 -4.50 -14.37 18.32
C ASP A 34 -4.95 -12.90 18.21
N LEU A 35 -4.38 -12.14 17.27
CA LEU A 35 -4.60 -10.69 17.18
C LEU A 35 -5.99 -10.32 16.69
N LYS A 36 -6.76 -11.26 16.12
CA LYS A 36 -8.14 -11.02 15.67
C LYS A 36 -9.00 -10.48 16.83
N VAL A 37 -8.85 -11.04 18.03
CA VAL A 37 -9.58 -10.60 19.23
C VAL A 37 -9.20 -9.18 19.62
N VAL A 38 -7.91 -8.86 19.58
CA VAL A 38 -7.39 -7.52 19.89
C VAL A 38 -7.90 -6.50 18.85
N MET A 39 -7.86 -6.85 17.57
CA MET A 39 -8.37 -5.99 16.50
C MET A 39 -9.85 -5.63 16.73
N GLU A 40 -10.69 -6.61 17.07
CA GLU A 40 -12.10 -6.40 17.40
C GLU A 40 -12.28 -5.55 18.66
N GLU A 41 -11.46 -5.74 19.71
CA GLU A 41 -11.48 -4.92 20.93
C GLU A 41 -11.21 -3.43 20.65
N TYR A 42 -10.30 -3.15 19.70
CA TYR A 42 -10.00 -1.80 19.24
C TYR A 42 -10.94 -1.29 18.14
N GLY A 43 -12.01 -2.02 17.82
CA GLY A 43 -13.09 -1.59 16.94
C GLY A 43 -12.88 -1.86 15.45
N LEU A 44 -11.94 -2.73 15.07
CA LEU A 44 -11.84 -3.21 13.69
C LEU A 44 -12.92 -4.24 13.40
N VAL A 45 -13.36 -4.30 12.14
CA VAL A 45 -14.42 -5.19 11.64
C VAL A 45 -13.80 -6.25 10.74
N LEU A 46 -13.88 -7.51 11.16
CA LEU A 46 -13.35 -8.65 10.42
C LEU A 46 -14.47 -9.36 9.63
N PRO A 47 -14.20 -9.86 8.40
CA PRO A 47 -12.91 -9.90 7.71
C PRO A 47 -12.57 -8.62 6.91
N GLU A 48 -13.45 -7.63 6.86
CA GLU A 48 -13.31 -6.45 5.99
C GLU A 48 -11.98 -5.71 6.17
N ASP A 49 -11.55 -5.50 7.42
CA ASP A 49 -10.30 -4.80 7.71
C ASP A 49 -9.05 -5.62 7.40
N LEU A 50 -9.12 -6.96 7.45
CA LEU A 50 -8.02 -7.82 7.01
C LEU A 50 -7.86 -7.75 5.50
N ASP A 51 -8.97 -7.85 4.77
CA ASP A 51 -8.97 -7.69 3.32
C ASP A 51 -8.42 -6.31 2.93
N PHE A 52 -8.86 -5.25 3.61
CA PHE A 52 -8.37 -3.90 3.37
C PHE A 52 -6.86 -3.75 3.62
N ILE A 53 -6.32 -4.33 4.69
CA ILE A 53 -4.87 -4.29 4.98
C ILE A 53 -4.08 -5.02 3.88
N LYS A 54 -4.51 -6.23 3.51
CA LYS A 54 -3.84 -7.01 2.45
C LYS A 54 -3.90 -6.31 1.10
N GLU A 55 -5.04 -5.71 0.78
CA GLU A 55 -5.24 -4.97 -0.46
C GLU A 55 -4.37 -3.70 -0.52
N GLN A 56 -4.10 -3.03 0.61
CA GLN A 56 -3.16 -1.90 0.67
C GLN A 56 -1.70 -2.32 0.42
N ILE A 57 -1.32 -3.56 0.74
CA ILE A 57 0.05 -4.07 0.56
C ILE A 57 0.27 -4.52 -0.89
N ALA A 58 -0.59 -5.42 -1.37
CA ALA A 58 -0.37 -6.14 -2.62
C ALA A 58 -1.28 -5.69 -3.77
N GLY A 59 -2.25 -4.80 -3.51
CA GLY A 59 -3.31 -4.47 -4.46
C GLY A 59 -4.48 -5.46 -4.43
N PRO A 60 -5.41 -5.37 -5.39
CA PRO A 60 -6.62 -6.19 -5.40
C PRO A 60 -6.29 -7.68 -5.57
N GLN A 61 -6.80 -8.51 -4.66
CA GLN A 61 -6.44 -9.94 -4.55
C GLN A 61 -7.18 -10.84 -5.56
N ASN A 62 -8.33 -10.42 -6.08
CA ASN A 62 -9.14 -11.20 -7.03
C ASN A 62 -9.27 -10.49 -8.37
N THR A 63 -8.39 -10.80 -9.31
CA THR A 63 -8.44 -10.30 -10.70
C THR A 63 -9.45 -11.03 -11.60
N GLN A 64 -10.19 -12.01 -11.08
CA GLN A 64 -11.23 -12.72 -11.83
C GLN A 64 -12.49 -11.87 -12.08
N ASN A 65 -12.64 -10.75 -11.37
CA ASN A 65 -13.75 -9.81 -11.59
C ASN A 65 -13.41 -8.79 -12.69
N GLN A 66 -13.03 -9.27 -13.88
CA GLN A 66 -12.69 -8.43 -15.04
C GLN A 66 -13.88 -7.55 -15.55
N GLY A 67 -15.04 -7.62 -14.90
CA GLY A 67 -16.22 -6.80 -15.20
C GLY A 67 -16.69 -5.87 -14.07
N GLN A 68 -16.05 -5.87 -12.89
CA GLN A 68 -16.41 -4.93 -11.82
C GLN A 68 -15.67 -3.60 -11.99
N LYS A 69 -16.40 -2.48 -11.93
CA LYS A 69 -15.84 -1.12 -11.97
C LYS A 69 -14.88 -0.85 -10.80
N TRP A 70 -15.09 -1.50 -9.66
CA TRP A 70 -14.30 -1.35 -8.44
C TRP A 70 -13.69 -2.70 -8.01
N PRO A 71 -12.35 -2.86 -8.00
CA PRO A 71 -11.70 -4.16 -7.83
C PRO A 71 -11.40 -4.55 -6.36
N TYR A 72 -11.65 -3.64 -5.41
CA TYR A 72 -11.32 -3.83 -3.99
C TYR A 72 -12.54 -4.27 -3.17
N LYS A 73 -12.32 -5.09 -2.15
CA LYS A 73 -13.36 -5.60 -1.25
C LYS A 73 -13.33 -4.94 0.12
N GLY A 74 -12.13 -4.60 0.62
CA GLY A 74 -11.95 -4.11 1.97
C GLY A 74 -12.53 -2.72 2.19
N ARG A 75 -12.73 -1.93 1.14
CA ARG A 75 -13.37 -0.61 1.20
C ARG A 75 -14.14 -0.29 -0.08
N PRO A 76 -15.25 0.47 0.02
CA PRO A 76 -16.02 0.96 -1.12
C PRO A 76 -15.27 2.05 -1.94
N GLU A 77 -15.74 2.30 -3.17
CA GLU A 77 -15.15 3.25 -4.13
C GLU A 77 -15.11 4.69 -3.59
N ASP A 78 -16.02 5.10 -2.70
CA ASP A 78 -16.01 6.44 -2.08
C ASP A 78 -14.86 6.66 -1.09
N LYS A 79 -14.13 5.59 -0.75
CA LYS A 79 -12.90 5.57 0.05
C LYS A 79 -11.66 5.15 -0.76
N SER A 80 -11.74 5.23 -2.10
CA SER A 80 -10.67 4.85 -3.03
C SER A 80 -9.30 5.46 -2.69
N PHE A 81 -9.27 6.74 -2.30
CA PHE A 81 -8.06 7.45 -1.89
C PHE A 81 -7.24 6.77 -0.78
N LEU A 82 -7.84 5.90 0.05
CA LEU A 82 -7.10 5.18 1.09
C LEU A 82 -6.06 4.20 0.50
N TYR A 83 -6.33 3.63 -0.68
CA TYR A 83 -5.40 2.72 -1.37
C TYR A 83 -4.19 3.44 -1.99
N GLU A 84 -4.14 4.76 -1.92
CA GLU A 84 -3.04 5.57 -2.45
C GLU A 84 -2.00 5.93 -1.38
N ILE A 85 -2.19 5.49 -0.14
CA ILE A 85 -1.35 5.88 1.01
C ILE A 85 -0.13 4.97 1.14
N VAL A 86 -0.34 3.65 1.29
CA VAL A 86 0.70 2.68 1.67
C VAL A 86 1.52 2.22 0.47
N ALA A 87 0.87 1.69 -0.58
CA ALA A 87 1.51 1.26 -1.81
C ALA A 87 0.70 1.74 -3.00
N ASN A 88 1.03 2.93 -3.51
CA ASN A 88 0.24 3.61 -4.51
C ASN A 88 0.51 3.00 -5.90
N LYS A 89 -0.31 2.04 -6.31
CA LYS A 89 -0.16 1.36 -7.61
C LYS A 89 -0.48 2.25 -8.82
N ARG A 90 -1.07 3.43 -8.64
CA ARG A 90 -1.42 4.35 -9.75
C ARG A 90 -0.21 5.14 -10.24
N ASN A 91 0.51 5.77 -9.31
CA ASN A 91 1.62 6.68 -9.67
C ASN A 91 2.87 6.51 -8.80
N GLY A 92 2.83 5.61 -7.81
CA GLY A 92 3.95 5.34 -6.91
C GLY A 92 4.23 6.43 -5.88
N ILE A 93 3.39 7.45 -5.72
CA ILE A 93 3.56 8.45 -4.65
C ILE A 93 2.89 7.90 -3.39
N ASP A 94 3.69 7.36 -2.47
CA ASP A 94 3.24 6.69 -1.24
C ASP A 94 4.23 6.91 -0.09
N VAL A 95 3.78 6.61 1.13
CA VAL A 95 4.54 6.84 2.37
C VAL A 95 5.77 5.93 2.51
N ASP A 96 5.78 4.77 1.86
CA ASP A 96 6.94 3.88 1.80
C ASP A 96 8.17 4.62 1.24
N LYS A 97 7.99 5.35 0.13
CA LYS A 97 9.06 6.16 -0.48
C LYS A 97 9.52 7.31 0.38
N TRP A 98 8.59 7.92 1.09
CA TRP A 98 8.92 9.07 1.94
C TRP A 98 9.84 8.64 3.08
N ASP A 99 9.55 7.50 3.72
CA ASP A 99 10.38 6.96 4.79
C ASP A 99 11.74 6.53 4.24
N TYR A 100 11.79 5.66 3.23
CA TYR A 100 13.08 5.13 2.79
C TYR A 100 13.95 6.22 2.15
N PHE A 101 13.40 7.24 1.46
CA PHE A 101 14.21 8.37 1.00
C PHE A 101 14.84 9.13 2.15
N ALA A 102 14.07 9.49 3.18
CA ALA A 102 14.59 10.21 4.34
C ALA A 102 15.62 9.37 5.10
N ARG A 103 15.30 8.10 5.37
CA ARG A 103 16.12 7.15 6.11
C ARG A 103 17.41 6.84 5.35
N ASP A 104 17.34 6.47 4.08
CA ASP A 104 18.51 6.06 3.32
C ASP A 104 19.44 7.25 3.06
N CYS A 105 18.90 8.43 2.73
CA CYS A 105 19.70 9.65 2.58
C CYS A 105 20.46 9.98 3.86
N TYR A 106 19.81 9.89 5.02
CA TYR A 106 20.46 10.08 6.32
C TYR A 106 21.63 9.12 6.53
N HIS A 107 21.42 7.82 6.30
CA HIS A 107 22.45 6.79 6.53
C HIS A 107 23.57 6.81 5.48
N LEU A 108 23.29 7.25 4.25
CA LEU A 108 24.26 7.36 3.17
C LEU A 108 25.02 8.69 3.17
N GLY A 109 24.61 9.66 3.99
CA GLY A 109 25.19 11.02 3.97
C GLY A 109 24.84 11.80 2.70
N ILE A 110 23.69 11.51 2.09
CA ILE A 110 23.17 12.18 0.90
C ILE A 110 22.04 13.12 1.34
N GLN A 111 21.90 14.27 0.68
CA GLN A 111 20.80 15.19 0.96
C GLN A 111 19.48 14.66 0.36
N ASN A 112 18.45 14.49 1.20
CA ASN A 112 17.08 14.29 0.72
C ASN A 112 16.46 15.65 0.37
N ASN A 113 15.99 15.81 -0.87
CA ASN A 113 15.37 17.03 -1.36
C ASN A 113 13.82 16.99 -1.33
N PHE A 114 13.23 15.83 -1.03
CA PHE A 114 11.78 15.69 -0.95
C PHE A 114 11.28 16.01 0.47
N ASP A 115 10.37 16.98 0.58
CA ASP A 115 9.70 17.37 1.83
C ASP A 115 8.28 16.77 1.89
N TYR A 116 8.17 15.61 2.54
CA TYR A 116 6.88 14.92 2.70
C TYR A 116 5.91 15.67 3.64
N GLU A 117 6.40 16.47 4.59
CA GLU A 117 5.54 17.27 5.48
C GLU A 117 4.85 18.38 4.68
N ARG A 118 5.57 19.01 3.76
CA ARG A 118 5.00 19.97 2.82
C ARG A 118 3.99 19.30 1.90
N PHE A 119 4.28 18.11 1.37
CA PHE A 119 3.33 17.34 0.57
C PHE A 119 2.02 17.11 1.34
N LEU A 120 2.09 16.61 2.58
CA LEU A 120 0.93 16.35 3.43
C LEU A 120 0.08 17.61 3.69
N LYS A 121 0.70 18.78 3.89
CA LYS A 121 -0.01 20.05 4.09
C LYS A 121 -0.85 20.48 2.88
N PHE A 122 -0.44 20.07 1.67
CA PHE A 122 -1.12 20.42 0.43
C PHE A 122 -1.93 19.28 -0.19
N ALA A 123 -1.93 18.10 0.42
CA ALA A 123 -2.74 16.97 0.00
C ALA A 123 -4.23 17.20 0.32
N ARG A 124 -5.10 16.94 -0.66
CA ARG A 124 -6.56 16.96 -0.53
C ARG A 124 -7.15 15.77 -1.26
N VAL A 125 -8.34 15.34 -0.85
CA VAL A 125 -9.11 14.35 -1.59
C VAL A 125 -10.03 15.09 -2.56
N CYS A 126 -9.92 14.79 -3.85
CA CYS A 126 -10.75 15.37 -4.90
C CYS A 126 -11.39 14.26 -5.74
N GLU A 127 -12.54 14.56 -6.34
CA GLU A 127 -13.19 13.66 -7.30
C GLU A 127 -12.60 13.87 -8.69
N VAL A 128 -12.12 12.80 -9.31
CA VAL A 128 -11.61 12.76 -10.69
C VAL A 128 -12.24 11.54 -11.37
N ASP A 129 -12.90 11.74 -12.50
CA ASP A 129 -13.57 10.67 -13.27
C ASP A 129 -14.53 9.79 -12.43
N GLY A 130 -15.16 10.37 -11.41
CA GLY A 130 -16.09 9.68 -10.51
C GLY A 130 -15.44 8.85 -9.39
N GLN A 131 -14.12 8.96 -9.19
CA GLN A 131 -13.39 8.36 -8.07
C GLN A 131 -12.70 9.42 -7.21
N LYS A 132 -12.51 9.14 -5.92
CA LYS A 132 -11.82 10.05 -5.00
C LYS A 132 -10.34 9.72 -4.95
N HIS A 133 -9.50 10.67 -5.34
CA HIS A 133 -8.05 10.52 -5.34
C HIS A 133 -7.37 11.53 -4.42
N ILE A 134 -6.17 11.19 -3.95
CA ILE A 134 -5.27 12.15 -3.31
C ILE A 134 -4.70 13.05 -4.41
N CYS A 135 -5.02 14.34 -4.33
CA CYS A 135 -4.51 15.38 -5.19
C CYS A 135 -3.64 16.34 -4.37
N THR A 136 -2.59 16.84 -5.00
CA THR A 136 -1.75 17.91 -4.45
C THR A 136 -2.05 19.22 -5.15
N ARG A 137 -1.70 20.31 -4.49
CA ARG A 137 -1.83 21.65 -5.05
C ARG A 137 -0.93 21.79 -6.30
N ASP A 138 -1.47 22.39 -7.34
CA ASP A 138 -0.82 22.67 -8.63
C ASP A 138 0.65 23.15 -8.54
N LYS A 139 0.94 24.06 -7.62
CA LYS A 139 2.28 24.63 -7.41
C LYS A 139 3.31 23.65 -6.84
N GLU A 140 2.91 22.44 -6.46
CA GLU A 140 3.76 21.39 -5.87
C GLU A 140 4.26 20.38 -6.92
N VAL A 141 4.12 20.67 -8.21
CA VAL A 141 4.56 19.80 -9.32
C VAL A 141 6.08 19.75 -9.54
N GLY A 142 6.84 20.63 -8.86
CA GLY A 142 8.28 20.84 -9.07
C GLY A 142 9.19 20.02 -8.17
#